data_AF-A0A7Y2FIH4-F1
#
_entry.id   AF-A0A7Y2FIH4-F1
#
_cell.length_a   1.000
_cell.length_b   1.000
_cell.length_c   1.000
_cell.angle_alpha   90.00
_cell.angle_beta   90.00
_cell.angle_gamma   90.00
#
_symmetry.space_group_name_H-M   'P 1'
#
loop_
_entity.id
_entity.type
_entity.pdbx_description
1 polymer ?
#
loop_
_entity_poly.entity_id
_entity_poly.type
_entity_poly.pdbx_seq_one_letter_code
_entity_poly.pdbx_strand_id
1 'polypeptide(L)'
;MRVARFIIPVLLAVLLAAAHPPVAEAQTPRDELANATNEFNYGNFLNALSIVNRLTTGGALSGDDLRDAYALQARCEAELGNRVNARNAFCEVIQIDGSWRPDSSLYTSTEKEIFEEALLECRQEGGGRNKWYLIGGGAAAAVLLAILAGGSGGGGDGDGDGNGDGNGTLPGFPDPPTN
;
A
#
# COMPACT_ATOMS: atom_id res chain seq x y z
N MET A 1 53.19 -31.07 -71.36
CA MET A 1 52.87 -29.69 -71.78
C MET A 1 51.56 -29.26 -71.11
N ARG A 2 51.56 -28.10 -70.42
CA ARG A 2 50.42 -27.28 -69.93
C ARG A 2 49.58 -27.92 -68.78
N VAL A 3 49.66 -27.51 -67.50
CA VAL A 3 49.27 -26.24 -66.81
C VAL A 3 47.78 -25.92 -67.10
N ALA A 4 46.82 -25.78 -66.17
CA ALA A 4 46.73 -25.08 -64.88
C ALA A 4 45.60 -25.69 -64.01
N ARG A 5 45.75 -25.89 -62.69
CA ARG A 5 45.30 -24.98 -61.60
C ARG A 5 44.09 -24.09 -61.94
N PHE A 6 42.91 -24.42 -61.38
CA PHE A 6 42.00 -23.40 -60.84
C PHE A 6 41.32 -23.90 -59.55
N ILE A 7 41.71 -23.23 -58.48
CA ILE A 7 41.07 -23.13 -57.18
C ILE A 7 39.87 -22.20 -57.36
N ILE A 8 38.72 -22.49 -56.74
CA ILE A 8 37.97 -21.58 -55.85
C ILE A 8 36.70 -22.32 -55.37
N PRO A 9 36.53 -22.49 -54.04
CA PRO A 9 35.35 -23.11 -53.46
C PRO A 9 34.14 -22.19 -53.64
N VAL A 10 33.02 -22.80 -54.04
CA VAL A 10 31.72 -22.13 -54.09
C VAL A 10 31.36 -21.72 -52.67
N LEU A 11 31.44 -20.40 -52.47
CA LEU A 11 31.10 -19.66 -51.28
C LEU A 11 29.62 -19.89 -50.95
N LEU A 12 29.33 -20.90 -50.14
CA LEU A 12 28.02 -21.12 -49.53
C LEU A 12 27.83 -20.07 -48.43
N ALA A 13 27.54 -18.84 -48.84
CA ALA A 13 27.06 -17.80 -47.95
C ALA A 13 25.64 -18.17 -47.54
N VAL A 14 25.53 -18.99 -46.49
CA VAL A 14 24.32 -19.13 -45.70
C VAL A 14 24.01 -17.74 -45.15
N LEU A 15 23.11 -17.03 -45.82
CA LEU A 15 22.42 -15.88 -45.25
C LEU A 15 21.58 -16.41 -44.09
N LEU A 16 22.21 -16.54 -42.92
CA LEU A 16 21.52 -16.59 -41.65
C LEU A 16 21.00 -15.16 -41.41
N ALA A 17 19.88 -14.82 -42.06
CA ALA A 17 19.04 -13.73 -41.62
C ALA A 17 18.55 -14.11 -40.22
N ALA A 18 19.30 -13.68 -39.20
CA ALA A 18 18.85 -13.71 -37.82
C ALA A 18 17.57 -12.88 -37.77
N ALA A 19 16.44 -13.58 -37.83
CA ALA A 19 15.15 -13.08 -37.41
C ALA A 19 15.34 -12.67 -35.95
N HIS A 20 15.65 -11.39 -35.73
CA HIS A 20 15.57 -10.80 -34.42
C HIS A 20 14.09 -10.90 -34.05
N PRO A 21 13.69 -11.71 -33.05
CA PRO A 21 12.32 -11.60 -32.55
C PRO A 21 12.12 -10.14 -32.15
N PRO A 22 10.95 -9.53 -32.45
CA PRO A 22 10.64 -8.23 -31.88
C PRO A 22 10.82 -8.37 -30.38
N VAL A 23 11.76 -7.62 -29.82
CA VAL A 23 11.89 -7.48 -28.38
C VAL A 23 10.55 -6.88 -27.97
N ALA A 24 9.69 -7.70 -27.38
CA ALA A 24 8.56 -7.19 -26.63
C ALA A 24 9.20 -6.31 -25.56
N GLU A 25 9.08 -4.99 -25.69
CA GLU A 25 9.50 -4.07 -24.65
C GLU A 25 8.74 -4.49 -23.40
N ALA A 26 9.45 -5.10 -22.45
CA ALA A 26 8.85 -5.46 -21.18
C ALA A 26 8.39 -4.16 -20.55
N GLN A 27 7.07 -3.99 -20.40
CA GLN A 27 6.49 -2.82 -19.76
C GLN A 27 7.17 -2.62 -18.41
N THR A 28 7.62 -1.40 -18.13
CA THR A 28 8.23 -1.14 -16.83
C THR A 28 7.13 -1.08 -15.78
N PRO A 29 7.43 -1.37 -14.50
CA PRO A 29 6.47 -1.21 -13.41
C PRO A 29 5.83 0.19 -13.37
N ARG A 30 6.58 1.21 -13.80
CA ARG A 30 6.12 2.60 -13.91
C ARG A 30 5.12 2.80 -15.07
N ASP A 31 5.35 2.17 -16.21
CA ASP A 31 4.39 2.19 -17.34
C ASP A 31 3.08 1.48 -16.96
N GLU A 32 3.17 0.39 -16.21
CA GLU A 32 2.00 -0.31 -15.67
C GLU A 32 1.23 0.57 -14.65
N LEU A 33 1.92 1.31 -13.79
CA LEU A 33 1.29 2.24 -12.86
C LEU A 33 0.59 3.40 -13.60
N ALA A 34 1.21 3.91 -14.67
CA ALA A 34 0.58 4.90 -15.54
C ALA A 34 -0.68 4.32 -16.23
N ASN A 35 -0.63 3.06 -16.66
CA ASN A 35 -1.79 2.38 -17.20
C ASN A 35 -2.92 2.24 -16.16
N ALA A 36 -2.59 1.86 -14.91
CA ALA A 36 -3.58 1.80 -13.83
C ALA A 36 -4.23 3.17 -13.56
N THR A 37 -3.45 4.25 -13.65
CA THR A 37 -3.96 5.62 -13.50
C THR A 37 -4.95 5.97 -14.62
N ASN A 38 -4.67 5.55 -15.86
CA ASN A 38 -5.61 5.73 -16.97
C ASN A 38 -6.91 4.95 -16.74
N GLU A 39 -6.83 3.70 -16.30
CA GLU A 39 -8.01 2.89 -15.95
C GLU A 39 -8.86 3.57 -14.88
N PHE A 40 -8.23 4.14 -13.84
CA PHE A 40 -8.94 4.93 -12.83
C PHE A 40 -9.66 6.13 -13.45
N ASN A 41 -8.98 6.90 -14.31
CA ASN A 41 -9.58 8.07 -14.96
C ASN A 41 -10.76 7.72 -15.89
N TYR A 42 -10.78 6.50 -16.44
CA TYR A 42 -11.90 5.98 -17.22
C TYR A 42 -13.04 5.37 -16.36
N GLY A 43 -12.89 5.35 -15.04
CA GLY A 43 -13.87 4.76 -14.11
C GLY A 43 -13.74 3.24 -13.97
N ASN A 44 -12.70 2.62 -14.52
CA ASN A 44 -12.43 1.19 -14.43
C ASN A 44 -11.68 0.85 -13.14
N PHE A 45 -12.26 1.19 -11.98
CA PHE A 45 -11.58 1.10 -10.68
C PHE A 45 -11.09 -0.31 -10.33
N LEU A 46 -11.85 -1.35 -10.67
CA LEU A 46 -11.45 -2.75 -10.42
C LEU A 46 -10.22 -3.17 -11.25
N ASN A 47 -10.10 -2.66 -12.48
CA ASN A 47 -8.95 -2.95 -13.34
C ASN A 47 -7.71 -2.21 -12.83
N ALA A 48 -7.85 -0.92 -12.51
CA ALA A 48 -6.81 -0.12 -11.87
C ALA A 48 -6.29 -0.80 -10.59
N LEU A 49 -7.20 -1.23 -9.70
CA LEU A 49 -6.86 -1.91 -8.45
C LEU A 49 -6.15 -3.25 -8.67
N SER A 50 -6.56 -4.02 -9.68
CA SER A 50 -5.89 -5.27 -10.06
C SER A 50 -4.43 -5.04 -10.47
N ILE A 51 -4.18 -4.03 -11.31
CA ILE A 51 -2.83 -3.67 -11.75
C ILE A 51 -1.99 -3.19 -10.57
N VAL A 52 -2.53 -2.28 -9.75
CA VAL A 52 -1.83 -1.75 -8.58
C VAL A 52 -1.47 -2.84 -7.59
N ASN A 53 -2.41 -3.75 -7.26
CA ASN A 53 -2.14 -4.87 -6.34
C ASN A 53 -1.03 -5.79 -6.84
N ARG A 54 -0.95 -6.03 -8.15
CA ARG A 54 0.13 -6.80 -8.75
C ARG A 54 1.47 -6.08 -8.57
N LEU A 55 1.52 -4.78 -8.80
CA LEU A 55 2.74 -3.97 -8.68
C LEU A 55 3.24 -3.87 -7.24
N THR A 56 2.34 -3.66 -6.28
CA THR A 56 2.67 -3.56 -4.85
C THR A 56 3.07 -4.92 -4.27
N THR A 57 2.32 -5.99 -4.56
CA THR A 57 2.63 -7.35 -4.08
C THR A 57 3.90 -7.92 -4.72
N GLY A 58 4.17 -7.56 -5.98
CA GLY A 58 5.36 -7.97 -6.70
C GLY A 58 6.66 -7.31 -6.20
N GLY A 59 6.57 -6.28 -5.36
CA GLY A 59 7.74 -5.52 -4.89
C GLY A 59 8.49 -4.79 -6.01
N ALA A 60 7.84 -4.55 -7.14
CA ALA A 60 8.45 -3.95 -8.32
C ALA A 60 8.55 -2.42 -8.22
N LEU A 61 7.81 -1.82 -7.28
CA LEU A 61 7.79 -0.39 -7.01
C LEU A 61 8.55 -0.08 -5.71
N SER A 62 9.12 1.13 -5.62
CA SER A 62 9.79 1.61 -4.41
C SER A 62 9.67 3.13 -4.30
N GLY A 63 9.88 3.66 -3.07
CA GLY A 63 9.87 5.09 -2.81
C GLY A 63 8.57 5.77 -3.26
N ASP A 64 8.72 6.84 -4.05
CA ASP A 64 7.60 7.63 -4.58
C ASP A 64 6.64 6.81 -5.43
N ASP A 65 7.14 5.90 -6.28
CA ASP A 65 6.27 5.09 -7.15
C ASP A 65 5.40 4.12 -6.33
N LEU A 66 5.95 3.59 -5.23
CA LEU A 66 5.19 2.74 -4.31
C LEU A 66 4.14 3.55 -3.53
N ARG A 67 4.51 4.76 -3.09
CA ARG A 67 3.58 5.70 -2.45
C ARG A 67 2.41 6.03 -3.39
N ASP A 68 2.71 6.38 -4.62
CA ASP A 68 1.70 6.78 -5.61
C ASP A 68 0.79 5.60 -5.97
N ALA A 69 1.32 4.37 -6.00
CA ALA A 69 0.52 3.15 -6.15
C ALA A 69 -0.46 2.95 -4.99
N TYR A 70 -0.03 3.07 -3.74
CA TYR A 70 -0.95 2.97 -2.59
C TYR A 70 -1.96 4.10 -2.55
N ALA A 71 -1.57 5.32 -2.94
CA ALA A 71 -2.50 6.43 -3.07
C ALA A 71 -3.57 6.12 -4.14
N LEU A 72 -3.18 5.61 -5.30
CA LEU A 72 -4.12 5.20 -6.34
C LEU A 72 -5.02 4.05 -5.88
N GLN A 73 -4.49 3.08 -5.13
CA GLN A 73 -5.29 2.00 -4.52
C GLN A 73 -6.35 2.56 -3.58
N ALA A 74 -5.96 3.50 -2.70
CA ALA A 74 -6.87 4.10 -1.73
C ALA A 74 -8.03 4.83 -2.41
N ARG A 75 -7.73 5.55 -3.49
CA ARG A 75 -8.72 6.24 -4.32
C ARG A 75 -9.69 5.27 -5.01
N CYS A 76 -9.16 4.20 -5.61
CA CYS A 76 -10.00 3.16 -6.22
C CYS A 76 -10.97 2.57 -5.18
N GLU A 77 -10.49 2.25 -3.99
CA GLU A 77 -11.32 1.68 -2.91
C GLU A 77 -12.35 2.68 -2.38
N ALA A 78 -12.01 3.98 -2.32
CA ALA A 78 -12.94 5.02 -1.92
C ALA A 78 -14.10 5.14 -2.92
N GLU A 79 -13.81 5.13 -4.22
CA GLU A 79 -14.83 5.16 -5.29
C GLU A 79 -15.68 3.88 -5.33
N LEU A 80 -15.11 2.74 -4.93
CA LEU A 80 -15.84 1.47 -4.77
C LEU A 80 -16.67 1.41 -3.46
N GLY A 81 -16.56 2.41 -2.58
CA GLY A 81 -17.25 2.46 -1.29
C GLY A 81 -16.59 1.62 -0.17
N ASN A 82 -15.41 1.07 -0.41
CA ASN A 82 -14.66 0.24 0.53
C ASN A 82 -13.80 1.10 1.47
N ARG A 83 -14.47 1.87 2.34
CA ARG A 83 -13.83 2.86 3.23
C ARG A 83 -12.67 2.30 4.06
N VAL A 84 -12.79 1.07 4.56
CA VAL A 84 -11.76 0.40 5.37
C VAL A 84 -10.50 0.12 4.57
N ASN A 85 -10.64 -0.44 3.36
CA ASN A 85 -9.50 -0.72 2.49
C ASN A 85 -8.82 0.57 2.03
N ALA A 86 -9.62 1.59 1.70
CA ALA A 86 -9.12 2.91 1.30
C ALA A 86 -8.26 3.52 2.42
N ARG A 87 -8.74 3.48 3.66
CA ARG A 87 -8.02 3.96 4.83
C ARG A 87 -6.71 3.20 5.06
N ASN A 88 -6.74 1.87 4.99
CA ASN A 88 -5.54 1.04 5.13
C ASN A 88 -4.50 1.36 4.04
N ALA A 89 -4.92 1.61 2.80
CA ALA A 89 -4.02 2.00 1.72
C ALA A 89 -3.44 3.41 1.94
N PHE A 90 -4.23 4.39 2.39
CA PHE A 90 -3.70 5.70 2.79
C PHE A 90 -2.74 5.63 3.97
N CYS A 91 -2.97 4.69 4.87
CA CYS A 91 -2.07 4.36 5.96
C CYS A 91 -0.66 3.96 5.46
N GLU A 92 -0.58 3.10 4.44
CA GLU A 92 0.69 2.75 3.79
C GLU A 92 1.37 3.98 3.16
N VAL A 93 0.61 4.87 2.52
CA VAL A 93 1.12 6.14 1.97
C VAL A 93 1.77 6.99 3.06
N ILE A 94 1.12 7.13 4.22
CA ILE A 94 1.63 7.90 5.36
C ILE A 94 2.89 7.25 5.96
N GLN A 95 2.98 5.92 5.96
CA GLN A 95 4.17 5.20 6.42
C GLN A 95 5.38 5.41 5.50
N ILE A 96 5.15 5.51 4.19
CA ILE A 96 6.20 5.79 3.20
C ILE A 96 6.63 7.27 3.28
N ASP A 97 5.66 8.19 3.33
CA ASP A 97 5.88 9.63 3.39
C ASP A 97 4.88 10.29 4.34
N GLY A 98 5.29 10.49 5.59
CA GLY A 98 4.44 11.09 6.63
C GLY A 98 4.08 12.56 6.37
N SER A 99 4.78 13.22 5.45
CA SER A 99 4.49 14.60 5.04
C SER A 99 3.52 14.69 3.86
N TRP A 100 3.28 13.58 3.15
CA TRP A 100 2.40 13.52 1.99
C TRP A 100 0.96 13.90 2.33
N ARG A 101 0.31 14.68 1.46
CA ARG A 101 -1.10 15.07 1.61
C ARG A 101 -1.81 14.99 0.26
N PRO A 102 -3.08 14.57 0.22
CA PRO A 102 -3.88 14.59 -1.00
C PRO A 102 -4.09 16.01 -1.50
N ASP A 103 -3.92 16.21 -2.81
CA ASP A 103 -4.16 17.51 -3.44
C ASP A 103 -5.66 17.84 -3.44
N SER A 104 -5.99 19.04 -2.95
CA SER A 104 -7.36 19.55 -2.88
C SER A 104 -8.11 19.55 -4.21
N SER A 105 -7.40 19.67 -5.32
CA SER A 105 -7.94 19.75 -6.69
C SER A 105 -8.15 18.39 -7.35
N LEU A 106 -7.38 17.37 -6.94
CA LEU A 106 -7.41 16.03 -7.53
C LEU A 106 -8.25 15.05 -6.72
N TYR A 107 -8.42 15.30 -5.43
CA TYR A 107 -9.15 14.42 -4.52
C TYR A 107 -10.53 14.97 -4.19
N THR A 108 -11.52 14.09 -4.11
CA THR A 108 -12.88 14.39 -3.69
C THR A 108 -12.93 14.70 -2.18
N SER A 109 -14.04 15.27 -1.72
CA SER A 109 -14.25 15.49 -0.27
C SER A 109 -14.24 14.17 0.50
N THR A 110 -14.83 13.12 -0.08
CA THR A 110 -14.88 11.78 0.52
C THR A 110 -13.50 11.18 0.66
N GLU A 111 -12.67 11.22 -0.39
CA GLU A 111 -11.31 10.67 -0.32
C GLU A 111 -10.47 11.39 0.75
N LYS A 112 -10.64 12.71 0.91
CA LYS A 112 -9.95 13.50 1.94
C LYS A 112 -10.40 13.13 3.35
N GLU A 113 -11.71 12.97 3.56
CA GLU A 113 -12.26 12.55 4.86
C GLU A 113 -11.67 11.19 5.28
N ILE A 114 -11.59 10.24 4.35
CA ILE A 114 -10.99 8.92 4.59
C ILE A 114 -9.50 9.04 4.90
N PHE A 115 -8.78 9.94 4.21
CA PHE A 115 -7.37 10.19 4.49
C PHE A 115 -7.16 10.82 5.88
N GLU A 116 -8.02 11.75 6.31
CA GLU A 116 -7.98 12.34 7.64
C GLU A 116 -8.24 11.30 8.74
N GLU A 117 -9.18 10.37 8.51
CA GLU A 117 -9.37 9.20 9.38
C GLU A 117 -8.11 8.32 9.42
N ALA A 118 -7.49 8.05 8.27
CA ALA A 118 -6.26 7.28 8.19
C ALA A 118 -5.15 7.93 9.03
N LEU A 119 -4.99 9.25 8.99
CA LEU A 119 -4.00 9.97 9.80
C LEU A 119 -4.21 9.77 11.32
N LEU A 120 -5.46 9.73 11.77
CA LEU A 120 -5.80 9.53 13.18
C LEU A 120 -5.54 8.08 13.63
N GLU A 121 -5.89 7.11 12.80
CA GLU A 121 -5.75 5.68 13.11
C GLU A 121 -4.30 5.20 12.97
N CYS A 122 -3.61 5.51 11.87
CA CYS A 122 -2.26 5.03 11.63
C CYS A 122 -1.24 5.50 12.66
N ARG A 123 -1.44 6.71 13.21
CA ARG A 123 -0.56 7.25 14.26
C ARG A 123 -0.72 6.47 15.57
N GLN A 124 -1.88 5.87 15.83
CA GLN A 124 -2.12 5.06 17.02
C GLN A 124 -1.56 3.63 16.85
N GLU A 125 -1.56 3.09 15.64
CA GLU A 125 -1.02 1.75 15.33
C GLU A 125 0.51 1.70 15.18
N GLY A 126 1.18 2.85 15.02
CA GLY A 126 2.64 2.97 14.91
C GLY A 126 3.46 2.49 16.12
N GLY A 127 2.82 2.00 17.18
CA GLY A 127 3.45 1.40 18.36
C GLY A 127 3.71 -0.12 18.27
N GLY A 128 3.21 -0.81 17.25
CA GLY A 128 3.41 -2.26 17.16
C GLY A 128 2.78 -2.85 15.92
N ARG A 129 3.62 -3.15 14.93
CA ARG A 129 3.27 -3.93 13.73
C ARG A 129 2.80 -5.32 14.12
N ASN A 130 1.54 -5.45 14.49
CA ASN A 130 0.86 -6.72 14.65
C ASN A 130 -0.36 -6.65 13.75
N LYS A 131 -0.26 -7.33 12.60
CA LYS A 131 -1.41 -7.74 11.78
C LYS A 131 -2.51 -8.29 12.70
N TRP A 132 -3.50 -7.48 13.05
CA TRP A 132 -4.76 -7.93 13.60
C TRP A 132 -5.86 -7.51 12.64
N TYR A 133 -6.11 -8.39 11.67
CA TYR A 133 -7.48 -8.64 11.24
C TYR A 133 -8.33 -8.82 12.50
N LEU A 134 -9.10 -7.81 12.92
CA LEU A 134 -10.29 -7.93 13.77
C LEU A 134 -10.98 -6.55 13.90
N ILE A 135 -12.18 -6.48 13.31
CA ILE A 135 -13.37 -5.80 13.86
C ILE A 135 -13.36 -4.26 13.72
N GLY A 136 -14.24 -3.66 12.92
CA GLY A 136 -15.66 -3.57 13.25
C GLY A 136 -15.85 -2.37 14.19
N GLY A 137 -16.58 -1.36 13.72
CA GLY A 137 -16.57 -0.03 14.29
C GLY A 137 -16.98 0.09 15.77
N GLY A 138 -16.67 1.27 16.30
CA GLY A 138 -17.35 1.83 17.47
C GLY A 138 -16.66 1.55 18.80
N ALA A 139 -16.20 2.64 19.40
CA ALA A 139 -16.30 2.95 20.83
C ALA A 139 -16.27 1.79 21.83
N ALA A 140 -15.19 1.80 22.63
CA ALA A 140 -15.13 1.27 24.00
C ALA A 140 -15.11 -0.26 24.19
N ALA A 141 -14.49 -0.63 25.31
CA ALA A 141 -14.44 -1.94 25.95
C ALA A 141 -13.39 -2.94 25.42
N ALA A 142 -12.30 -3.01 26.19
CA ALA A 142 -11.48 -4.20 26.31
C ALA A 142 -12.35 -5.43 26.63
N VAL A 143 -12.31 -6.47 25.79
CA VAL A 143 -12.67 -7.83 26.20
C VAL A 143 -11.68 -8.82 25.58
N LEU A 144 -10.99 -9.47 26.49
CA LEU A 144 -10.09 -10.61 26.38
C LEU A 144 -10.76 -11.81 25.67
N LEU A 145 -10.06 -12.49 24.75
CA LEU A 145 -10.29 -13.92 24.51
C LEU A 145 -9.01 -14.63 24.08
N ALA A 146 -8.38 -15.28 25.06
CA ALA A 146 -7.28 -16.21 24.92
C ALA A 146 -7.77 -17.54 24.35
N ILE A 147 -7.20 -18.00 23.23
CA ILE A 147 -7.18 -19.41 22.85
C ILE A 147 -5.81 -19.76 22.24
N LEU A 148 -4.95 -20.33 23.10
CA LEU A 148 -3.99 -21.42 22.86
C LEU A 148 -3.19 -21.46 21.53
N ALA A 149 -1.90 -21.11 21.61
CA ALA A 149 -0.83 -21.82 20.92
C ALA A 149 0.49 -21.63 21.71
N GLY A 150 1.15 -22.74 22.04
CA GLY A 150 2.18 -22.80 23.08
C GLY A 150 3.54 -22.25 22.70
N GLY A 151 4.38 -22.05 23.71
CA GLY A 151 5.82 -22.00 23.52
C GLY A 151 6.58 -20.99 24.40
N SER A 152 6.95 -21.46 25.59
CA SER A 152 8.31 -21.32 26.13
C SER A 152 8.80 -19.94 26.65
N GLY A 153 8.81 -19.80 27.97
CA GLY A 153 10.08 -19.63 28.71
C GLY A 153 10.38 -18.28 29.38
N GLY A 154 10.44 -18.30 30.72
CA GLY A 154 11.17 -17.37 31.59
C GLY A 154 10.34 -16.15 32.02
N GLY A 155 9.97 -15.94 33.28
CA GLY A 155 10.70 -16.19 34.53
C GLY A 155 11.20 -14.84 35.05
N GLY A 156 10.48 -14.26 36.01
CA GLY A 156 10.80 -12.96 36.59
C GLY A 156 9.69 -12.45 37.50
N ASP A 157 9.66 -12.99 38.73
CA ASP A 157 8.88 -12.50 39.86
C ASP A 157 9.24 -11.04 40.19
N GLY A 158 8.22 -10.25 40.50
CA GLY A 158 8.35 -8.85 40.88
C GLY A 158 7.04 -8.36 41.50
N ASP A 159 6.81 -8.77 42.74
CA ASP A 159 5.77 -8.24 43.61
C ASP A 159 5.88 -6.71 43.72
N GLY A 160 4.74 -6.04 43.61
CA GLY A 160 4.64 -4.59 43.67
C GLY A 160 3.20 -4.16 43.91
N ASP A 161 2.69 -4.45 45.10
CA ASP A 161 1.46 -3.87 45.65
C ASP A 161 1.54 -2.34 45.60
N GLY A 162 0.56 -1.71 44.95
CA GLY A 162 0.47 -0.27 44.79
C GLY A 162 -0.98 0.18 44.69
N ASN A 163 -1.67 0.08 45.83
CA ASN A 163 -2.98 0.67 46.09
C ASN A 163 -2.97 2.18 45.81
N GLY A 164 -3.95 2.70 45.07
CA GLY A 164 -3.95 4.10 44.64
C GLY A 164 -5.29 4.57 44.09
N ASP A 165 -6.34 4.49 44.90
CA ASP A 165 -7.59 5.21 44.70
C ASP A 165 -7.32 6.72 44.66
N GLY A 166 -7.44 7.32 43.48
CA GLY A 166 -7.24 8.75 43.23
C GLY A 166 -8.46 9.38 42.60
N ASN A 167 -9.52 9.50 43.38
CA ASN A 167 -10.63 10.43 43.15
C ASN A 167 -10.09 11.85 42.92
N GLY A 168 -10.33 12.40 41.73
CA GLY A 168 -9.85 13.71 41.31
C GLY A 168 -10.85 14.42 40.41
N THR A 169 -11.95 14.84 41.00
CA THR A 169 -12.90 15.83 40.47
C THR A 169 -12.16 17.00 39.82
N LEU A 170 -12.33 17.20 38.51
CA LEU A 170 -11.91 18.43 37.83
C LEU A 170 -12.94 19.54 38.12
N PRO A 171 -12.54 20.68 38.74
CA PRO A 171 -13.42 21.81 38.91
C PRO A 171 -13.43 22.71 37.66
N GLY A 172 -14.63 23.07 37.20
CA GLY A 172 -14.88 24.40 36.64
C GLY A 172 -14.83 24.56 35.11
N PHE A 173 -15.84 24.05 34.41
CA PHE A 173 -16.32 24.69 33.19
C PHE A 173 -17.71 25.28 33.44
N PRO A 174 -17.91 26.60 33.29
CA PRO A 174 -19.24 27.21 33.35
C PRO A 174 -20.04 26.88 32.08
N ASP A 175 -21.31 26.52 32.27
CA ASP A 175 -22.27 26.32 31.17
C ASP A 175 -22.47 27.60 30.34
N PRO A 176 -22.67 27.50 29.01
CA PRO A 176 -22.91 28.66 28.17
C PRO A 176 -24.29 29.30 28.45
N PRO A 177 -24.40 30.64 28.36
CA PRO A 177 -25.67 31.33 28.57
C PRO A 177 -26.65 31.01 27.44
N THR A 178 -27.86 30.59 27.80
CA THR A 178 -29.01 30.53 26.90
C THR A 178 -29.48 31.95 26.60
N ASN A 179 -29.43 32.35 25.35
CA ASN A 179 -30.24 33.43 24.80
C ASN A 179 -30.73 33.05 23.40
#